data_AF-A0A3D2H3T9-F1
#
_entry.id   AF-A0A3D2H3T9-F1
#
_cell.length_a   1.000
_cell.length_b   1.000
_cell.length_c   1.000
_cell.angle_alpha   90.00
_cell.angle_beta   90.00
_cell.angle_gamma   90.00
#
_symmetry.space_group_name_H-M   'P 1'
#
loop_
_entity.id
_entity.type
_entity.pdbx_description
1 polymer ?
#
loop_
_entity_poly.entity_id
_entity_poly.type
_entity_poly.pdbx_seq_one_letter_code
_entity_poly.pdbx_strand_id
1 'polypeptide(L)'
;MTTPASLATSIQQYQRAYDKAIELFSIFEDADAPELLRMQTSLENEVESMLHVSGLSWGDCGNLSRHFKFIKLYLKSNDKVNCAQDVKDIVSFDLPFALRNIVIKSADDEHFDQRLKDAVTPLMNGGHYDSAIRKVFVILTDRLRRAFGVNTEIDGEELVNLVFGKGGKIPVSLDDSQKQAFRNLVCGFYGVYRNRFAHNDVVPNLAQVRAVIEMANTIILDIEVIASESAGES
;
A
#
# COMPACT_ATOMS: atom_id res chain seq x y z
N MET A 1 -13.64 -6.58 -7.05
CA MET A 1 -12.57 -6.46 -6.04
C MET A 1 -12.11 -5.00 -6.08
N THR A 2 -12.44 -4.23 -5.06
CA THR A 2 -12.04 -2.82 -4.92
C THR A 2 -10.58 -2.78 -4.45
N THR A 3 -9.72 -2.13 -5.21
CA THR A 3 -8.32 -1.89 -4.83
C THR A 3 -8.29 -1.14 -3.49
N PRO A 4 -7.53 -1.60 -2.48
CA PRO A 4 -7.41 -0.88 -1.22
C PRO A 4 -6.89 0.54 -1.50
N ALA A 5 -7.52 1.54 -0.89
CA ALA A 5 -7.13 2.92 -1.14
C ALA A 5 -5.71 3.19 -0.63
N SER A 6 -4.99 4.08 -1.31
CA SER A 6 -3.64 4.46 -0.87
C SER A 6 -3.67 5.02 0.56
N LEU A 7 -2.56 4.87 1.31
CA LEU A 7 -2.42 5.47 2.64
C LEU A 7 -2.76 6.97 2.65
N ALA A 8 -2.37 7.70 1.59
CA ALA A 8 -2.69 9.12 1.46
C ALA A 8 -4.22 9.37 1.42
N THR A 9 -4.96 8.55 0.67
CA THR A 9 -6.43 8.62 0.59
C THR A 9 -7.06 8.25 1.94
N SER A 10 -6.55 7.24 2.61
CA SER A 10 -7.03 6.82 3.94
C SER A 10 -6.80 7.91 5.00
N ILE A 11 -5.64 8.58 4.98
CA ILE A 11 -5.34 9.72 5.87
C ILE A 11 -6.24 10.92 5.55
N GLN A 12 -6.52 11.20 4.27
CA GLN A 12 -7.44 12.28 3.90
C GLN A 12 -8.85 12.05 4.43
N GLN A 13 -9.35 10.81 4.37
CA GLN A 13 -10.67 10.50 4.94
C GLN A 13 -10.65 10.54 6.47
N TYR A 14 -9.57 10.06 7.10
CA TYR A 14 -9.38 10.20 8.53
C TYR A 14 -9.46 11.68 8.97
N GLN A 15 -8.78 12.57 8.26
CA GLN A 15 -8.79 13.99 8.58
C GLN A 15 -10.21 14.58 8.54
N ARG A 16 -11.02 14.22 7.54
CA ARG A 16 -12.42 14.69 7.44
C ARG A 16 -13.26 14.22 8.62
N ALA A 17 -13.14 12.95 9.00
CA ALA A 17 -13.81 12.42 10.18
C ALA A 17 -13.33 13.12 11.47
N TYR A 18 -12.03 13.37 11.60
CA TYR A 18 -11.45 14.05 12.74
C TYR A 18 -11.90 15.51 12.84
N ASP A 19 -11.95 16.24 11.73
CA ASP A 19 -12.46 17.62 11.68
C ASP A 19 -13.92 17.67 12.16
N LYS A 20 -14.77 16.72 11.75
CA LYS A 20 -16.16 16.63 12.25
C LYS A 20 -16.25 16.29 13.73
N ALA A 21 -15.32 15.49 14.25
CA ALA A 21 -15.26 15.19 15.68
C ALA A 21 -14.85 16.43 16.49
N ILE A 22 -13.89 17.20 16.00
CA ILE A 22 -13.48 18.48 16.60
C ILE A 22 -14.61 19.50 16.54
N GLU A 23 -15.32 19.60 15.41
CA GLU A 23 -16.50 20.47 15.29
C GLU A 23 -17.56 20.10 16.34
N LEU A 24 -17.93 18.82 16.44
CA LEU A 24 -18.90 18.33 17.43
C LEU A 24 -18.45 18.61 18.87
N PHE A 25 -17.18 18.36 19.18
CA PHE A 25 -16.60 18.62 20.49
C PHE A 25 -16.59 20.10 20.85
N SER A 26 -16.27 20.97 19.88
CA SER A 26 -16.12 22.42 20.10
C SER A 26 -17.44 23.11 20.40
N ILE A 27 -18.54 22.65 19.79
CA ILE A 27 -19.87 23.25 19.99
C ILE A 27 -20.68 22.56 21.10
N PHE A 28 -20.15 21.50 21.72
CA PHE A 28 -20.91 20.61 22.61
C PHE A 28 -21.60 21.33 23.78
N GLU A 29 -20.89 22.27 24.40
CA GLU A 29 -21.38 23.04 25.54
C GLU A 29 -22.50 24.01 25.14
N ASP A 30 -22.39 24.64 23.96
CA ASP A 30 -23.28 25.73 23.54
C ASP A 30 -24.49 25.25 22.74
N ALA A 31 -24.37 24.16 21.99
CA ALA A 31 -25.43 23.65 21.11
C ALA A 31 -26.49 22.84 21.86
N ASP A 32 -27.70 22.78 21.29
CA ASP A 32 -28.79 21.95 21.80
C ASP A 32 -28.72 20.50 21.29
N ALA A 33 -29.50 19.59 21.91
CA ALA A 33 -29.42 18.18 21.55
C ALA A 33 -29.80 17.88 20.08
N PRO A 34 -30.82 18.53 19.47
CA PRO A 34 -31.09 18.40 18.04
C PRO A 34 -29.92 18.79 17.13
N GLU A 35 -29.25 19.92 17.42
CA GLU A 35 -28.08 20.35 16.66
C GLU A 35 -26.92 19.36 16.80
N LEU A 36 -26.63 18.93 18.02
CA LEU A 36 -25.59 17.93 18.29
C LEU A 36 -25.90 16.59 17.61
N LEU A 37 -27.17 16.18 17.53
CA LEU A 37 -27.57 14.93 16.87
C LEU A 37 -27.33 15.00 15.35
N ARG A 38 -27.58 16.16 14.75
CA ARG A 38 -27.25 16.40 13.33
C ARG A 38 -25.75 16.32 13.09
N MET A 39 -24.95 16.92 13.97
CA MET A 39 -23.49 16.88 13.89
C MET A 39 -22.93 15.48 14.11
N GLN A 40 -23.44 14.74 15.10
CA GLN A 40 -23.09 13.34 15.32
C GLN A 40 -23.40 12.48 14.10
N THR A 41 -24.55 12.68 13.45
CA THR A 41 -24.91 11.94 12.23
C THR A 41 -23.94 12.26 11.09
N SER A 42 -23.54 13.52 10.93
CA SER A 42 -22.55 13.91 9.94
C SER A 42 -21.18 13.26 10.21
N LEU A 43 -20.77 13.21 11.47
CA LEU A 43 -19.52 12.55 11.89
C LEU A 43 -19.58 11.03 11.65
N GLU A 44 -20.69 10.38 11.97
CA GLU A 44 -20.90 8.94 11.74
C GLU A 44 -20.74 8.59 10.25
N ASN A 45 -21.30 9.41 9.35
CA ASN A 45 -21.15 9.22 7.90
C ASN A 45 -19.69 9.36 7.41
N GLU A 46 -18.94 10.35 7.93
CA GLU A 46 -17.52 10.51 7.56
C GLU A 46 -16.69 9.34 8.10
N VAL A 47 -16.99 8.83 9.30
CA VAL A 47 -16.34 7.63 9.84
C VAL A 47 -16.66 6.39 8.99
N GLU A 48 -17.90 6.20 8.57
CA GLU A 48 -18.25 5.09 7.67
C GLU A 48 -17.48 5.18 6.34
N SER A 49 -17.35 6.38 5.77
CA SER A 49 -16.54 6.60 4.57
C SER A 49 -15.06 6.29 4.81
N MET A 50 -14.51 6.73 5.94
CA MET A 50 -13.15 6.43 6.35
C MET A 50 -12.92 4.92 6.48
N LEU A 51 -13.82 4.19 7.14
CA LEU A 51 -13.73 2.73 7.30
C LEU A 51 -13.73 2.03 5.93
N HIS A 52 -14.66 2.40 5.05
CA HIS A 52 -14.75 1.83 3.71
C HIS A 52 -13.48 2.07 2.88
N VAL A 53 -12.93 3.29 2.90
CA VAL A 53 -11.73 3.65 2.12
C VAL A 53 -10.47 2.98 2.68
N SER A 54 -10.33 2.95 4.00
CA SER A 54 -9.14 2.40 4.67
C SER A 54 -9.14 0.87 4.81
N GLY A 55 -10.26 0.20 4.51
CA GLY A 55 -10.42 -1.23 4.76
C GLY A 55 -10.47 -1.59 6.26
N LEU A 56 -10.70 -0.59 7.12
CA LEU A 56 -10.92 -0.82 8.54
C LEU A 56 -12.34 -1.30 8.81
N SER A 57 -12.48 -2.02 9.91
CA SER A 57 -13.75 -2.37 10.54
C SER A 57 -13.95 -1.53 11.81
N TRP A 58 -15.18 -1.49 12.33
CA TRP A 58 -15.46 -0.83 13.61
C TRP A 58 -14.62 -1.36 14.78
N GLY A 59 -14.20 -2.63 14.74
CA GLY A 59 -13.31 -3.22 15.75
C GLY A 59 -11.90 -2.62 15.74
N ASP A 60 -11.50 -2.01 14.62
CA ASP A 60 -10.21 -1.31 14.48
C ASP A 60 -10.28 0.14 15.00
N CYS A 61 -11.41 0.58 15.53
CA CYS A 61 -11.65 1.96 15.98
C CYS A 61 -11.92 2.06 17.50
N GLY A 62 -11.44 1.10 18.29
CA GLY A 62 -11.62 1.12 19.74
C GLY A 62 -13.10 1.02 20.12
N ASN A 63 -13.61 2.00 20.86
CA ASN A 63 -15.00 2.05 21.31
C ASN A 63 -15.89 2.96 20.45
N LEU A 64 -15.41 3.46 19.31
CA LEU A 64 -16.10 4.45 18.48
C LEU A 64 -17.57 4.09 18.18
N SER A 65 -17.84 2.84 17.79
CA SER A 65 -19.20 2.35 17.53
C SER A 65 -20.11 2.43 18.76
N ARG A 66 -19.56 2.11 19.94
CA ARG A 66 -20.27 2.19 21.22
C ARG A 66 -20.58 3.65 21.57
N HIS A 67 -19.60 4.54 21.41
CA HIS A 67 -19.77 5.97 21.69
C HIS A 67 -20.82 6.60 20.77
N PHE A 68 -20.82 6.31 19.46
CA PHE A 68 -21.91 6.77 18.57
C PHE A 68 -23.28 6.28 18.99
N LYS A 69 -23.40 5.01 19.38
CA LYS A 69 -24.68 4.46 19.85
C LYS A 69 -25.19 5.23 21.08
N PHE A 70 -24.33 5.51 22.05
CA PHE A 70 -24.73 6.22 23.27
C PHE A 70 -25.02 7.69 23.02
N ILE A 71 -24.18 8.40 22.26
CA ILE A 71 -24.45 9.81 21.89
C ILE A 71 -25.80 9.91 21.19
N LYS A 72 -26.08 9.05 20.20
CA LYS A 72 -27.36 9.05 19.48
C LYS A 72 -28.55 8.75 20.38
N LEU A 73 -28.39 7.85 21.35
CA LEU A 73 -29.42 7.53 22.34
C LEU A 73 -29.73 8.73 23.24
N TYR A 74 -28.70 9.31 23.85
CA TYR A 74 -28.83 10.39 24.82
C TYR A 74 -29.31 11.70 24.19
N LEU A 75 -28.81 12.06 23.01
CA LEU A 75 -29.25 13.26 22.30
C LEU A 75 -30.73 13.15 21.84
N LYS A 76 -31.21 11.95 21.46
CA LYS A 76 -32.64 11.73 21.17
C LYS A 76 -33.54 11.91 22.39
N SER A 77 -33.00 11.67 23.59
CA SER A 77 -33.68 11.91 24.86
C SER A 77 -33.49 13.33 25.40
N ASN A 78 -32.87 14.22 24.61
CA ASN A 78 -32.55 15.60 25.00
C ASN A 78 -31.62 15.68 26.23
N ASP A 79 -30.74 14.69 26.41
CA ASP A 79 -29.87 14.52 27.57
C ASP A 79 -28.40 14.54 27.17
N LYS A 80 -27.89 15.72 26.77
CA LYS A 80 -26.49 15.83 26.30
C LYS A 80 -25.45 15.57 27.41
N VAL A 81 -25.80 15.77 28.67
CA VAL A 81 -24.84 15.64 29.79
C VAL A 81 -24.29 14.21 29.88
N ASN A 82 -25.16 13.22 29.69
CA ASN A 82 -24.77 11.81 29.79
C ASN A 82 -23.90 11.29 28.64
N CYS A 83 -23.71 12.06 27.56
CA CYS A 83 -22.83 11.69 26.46
C CYS A 83 -21.61 12.62 26.27
N ALA A 84 -21.38 13.56 27.19
CA ALA A 84 -20.26 14.51 27.09
C ALA A 84 -18.90 13.80 27.05
N GLN A 85 -18.72 12.77 27.88
CA GLN A 85 -17.50 11.99 27.91
C GLN A 85 -17.31 11.18 26.62
N ASP A 86 -18.38 10.66 26.02
CA ASP A 86 -18.31 9.93 24.75
C ASP A 86 -17.73 10.82 23.63
N VAL A 87 -18.18 12.08 23.52
CA VAL A 87 -17.66 13.02 22.51
C VAL A 87 -16.18 13.33 22.73
N LYS A 88 -15.76 13.48 23.99
CA LYS A 88 -14.36 13.69 24.34
C LYS A 88 -13.49 12.48 24.02
N ASP A 89 -14.00 11.28 24.29
CA ASP A 89 -13.28 10.02 24.06
C ASP A 89 -13.07 9.74 22.56
N ILE A 90 -14.05 10.10 21.72
CA ILE A 90 -13.91 10.01 20.26
C ILE A 90 -12.69 10.80 19.76
N VAL A 91 -12.55 12.05 20.21
CA VAL A 91 -11.46 12.95 19.81
C VAL A 91 -10.12 12.52 20.41
N SER A 92 -10.13 12.09 21.67
CA SER A 92 -8.90 11.88 22.45
C SER A 92 -8.33 10.47 22.34
N PHE A 93 -9.16 9.48 22.02
CA PHE A 93 -8.78 8.07 22.06
C PHE A 93 -9.21 7.31 20.81
N ASP A 94 -10.49 7.30 20.45
CA ASP A 94 -10.97 6.37 19.41
C ASP A 94 -10.46 6.71 18.02
N LEU A 95 -10.54 7.99 17.60
CA LEU A 95 -10.02 8.41 16.30
C LEU A 95 -8.48 8.33 16.26
N PRO A 96 -7.72 8.77 17.28
CA PRO A 96 -6.28 8.50 17.33
C PRO A 96 -5.93 7.01 17.23
N PHE A 97 -6.72 6.13 17.85
CA PHE A 97 -6.55 4.68 17.73
C PHE A 97 -6.83 4.19 16.30
N ALA A 98 -7.88 4.69 15.66
CA ALA A 98 -8.20 4.40 14.26
C ALA A 98 -7.05 4.83 13.33
N LEU A 99 -6.48 6.04 13.51
CA LEU A 99 -5.33 6.50 12.72
C LEU A 99 -4.14 5.54 12.83
N ARG A 100 -3.82 5.11 14.05
CA ARG A 100 -2.75 4.13 14.27
C ARG A 100 -3.01 2.85 13.46
N ASN A 101 -4.24 2.36 13.44
CA ASN A 101 -4.59 1.15 12.71
C ASN A 101 -4.63 1.35 11.18
N ILE A 102 -4.98 2.55 10.69
CA ILE A 102 -4.81 2.91 9.28
C ILE A 102 -3.34 2.76 8.90
N VAL A 103 -2.42 3.30 9.71
CA VAL A 103 -0.98 3.23 9.42
C VAL A 103 -0.48 1.78 9.47
N ILE A 104 -0.86 1.01 10.49
CA ILE A 104 -0.43 -0.39 10.63
C ILE A 104 -0.91 -1.23 9.44
N LYS A 105 -2.21 -1.18 9.10
CA LYS A 105 -2.74 -1.98 7.98
C LYS A 105 -2.31 -1.46 6.62
N SER A 106 -1.96 -0.19 6.50
CA SER A 106 -1.34 0.33 5.27
C SER A 106 0.12 -0.07 5.11
N ALA A 107 0.78 -0.47 6.20
CA ALA A 107 2.15 -0.99 6.19
C ALA A 107 2.20 -2.49 5.89
N ASP A 108 1.04 -3.15 5.74
CA ASP A 108 0.92 -4.47 5.15
C ASP A 108 1.17 -4.38 3.64
N ASP A 109 2.45 -4.21 3.31
CA ASP A 109 3.04 -4.52 2.01
C ASP A 109 3.03 -6.05 1.78
N GLU A 110 1.97 -6.77 2.13
CA GLU A 110 1.86 -8.23 1.90
C GLU A 110 2.04 -8.57 0.41
N HIS A 111 1.74 -7.61 -0.47
CA HIS A 111 1.95 -7.74 -1.90
C HIS A 111 3.41 -7.60 -2.34
N PHE A 112 4.34 -7.24 -1.45
CA PHE A 112 5.75 -7.13 -1.78
C PHE A 112 6.51 -8.44 -1.57
N ASP A 113 7.39 -8.76 -2.51
CA ASP A 113 8.47 -9.72 -2.28
C ASP A 113 9.27 -9.30 -1.04
N GLN A 114 9.30 -10.17 -0.03
CA GLN A 114 9.89 -9.86 1.27
C GLN A 114 11.36 -9.46 1.16
N ARG A 115 12.12 -10.11 0.26
CA ARG A 115 13.55 -9.83 0.10
C ARG A 115 13.79 -8.50 -0.59
N LEU A 116 12.95 -8.15 -1.57
CA LEU A 116 12.93 -6.82 -2.16
C LEU A 116 12.66 -5.77 -1.10
N LYS A 117 11.59 -5.94 -0.32
CA LYS A 117 11.20 -5.02 0.77
C LYS A 117 12.33 -4.82 1.78
N ASP A 118 12.89 -5.90 2.32
CA ASP A 118 13.95 -5.85 3.33
C ASP A 118 15.19 -5.12 2.83
N ALA A 119 15.51 -5.26 1.54
CA ALA A 119 16.70 -4.67 0.96
C ALA A 119 16.53 -3.18 0.61
N VAL A 120 15.34 -2.75 0.19
CA VAL A 120 15.11 -1.36 -0.25
C VAL A 120 14.63 -0.47 0.88
N THR A 121 13.91 -0.99 1.88
CA THR A 121 13.31 -0.18 2.96
C THR A 121 14.35 0.67 3.72
N PRO A 122 15.50 0.14 4.16
CA PRO A 122 16.51 0.96 4.84
C PRO A 122 17.07 2.07 3.96
N LEU A 123 17.24 1.81 2.65
CA LEU A 123 17.75 2.78 1.68
C LEU A 123 16.73 3.89 1.41
N MET A 124 15.46 3.51 1.30
CA MET A 124 14.33 4.43 1.14
C MET A 124 14.20 5.37 2.34
N ASN A 125 14.27 4.82 3.55
CA ASN A 125 14.20 5.60 4.79
C ASN A 125 15.41 6.52 4.97
N GLY A 126 16.59 6.09 4.49
CA GLY A 126 17.82 6.89 4.49
C GLY A 126 17.94 7.91 3.35
N GLY A 127 16.97 7.98 2.43
CA GLY A 127 17.02 8.87 1.27
C GLY A 127 18.02 8.46 0.18
N HIS A 128 18.57 7.25 0.25
CA HIS A 128 19.54 6.69 -0.70
C HIS A 128 18.84 6.08 -1.91
N TYR A 129 18.10 6.90 -2.67
CA TYR A 129 17.20 6.44 -3.73
C TYR A 129 17.93 5.81 -4.93
N ASP A 130 19.10 6.32 -5.30
CA ASP A 130 19.96 5.72 -6.34
C ASP A 130 20.39 4.29 -5.96
N SER A 131 20.77 4.13 -4.69
CA SER A 131 21.21 2.85 -4.13
C SER A 131 20.05 1.88 -4.02
N ALA A 132 18.85 2.35 -3.67
CA ALA A 132 17.64 1.54 -3.67
C ALA A 132 17.35 0.99 -5.07
N ILE A 133 17.39 1.84 -6.11
CA ILE A 133 17.20 1.41 -7.50
C ILE A 133 18.26 0.38 -7.93
N ARG A 134 19.54 0.60 -7.61
CA ARG A 134 20.59 -0.40 -7.91
C ARG A 134 20.31 -1.74 -7.23
N LYS A 135 19.85 -1.70 -5.99
CA LYS A 135 19.53 -2.89 -5.20
C LYS A 135 18.35 -3.67 -5.80
N VAL A 136 17.34 -2.97 -6.31
CA VAL A 136 16.21 -3.57 -7.04
C VAL A 136 16.69 -4.47 -8.18
N PHE A 137 17.58 -3.96 -9.04
CA PHE A 137 18.08 -4.73 -10.19
C PHE A 137 18.94 -5.93 -9.77
N VAL A 138 19.74 -5.79 -8.70
CA VAL A 138 20.49 -6.94 -8.15
C VAL A 138 19.56 -8.06 -7.71
N ILE A 139 18.44 -7.71 -7.06
CA ILE A 139 17.46 -8.70 -6.58
C ILE A 139 16.70 -9.32 -7.74
N LEU A 140 16.27 -8.51 -8.71
CA LEU A 140 15.57 -9.00 -9.90
C LEU A 140 16.45 -9.98 -10.71
N THR A 141 17.73 -9.66 -10.91
CA THR A 141 18.70 -10.56 -11.58
C THR A 141 18.83 -11.88 -10.83
N ASP A 142 19.03 -11.84 -9.51
CA ASP A 142 19.17 -13.05 -8.69
C ASP A 142 17.87 -13.89 -8.68
N ARG A 143 16.70 -13.24 -8.64
CA ARG A 143 15.39 -13.91 -8.72
C ARG A 143 15.21 -14.61 -10.07
N LEU A 144 15.47 -13.92 -11.18
CA LEU A 144 15.43 -14.51 -12.53
C LEU A 144 16.34 -15.75 -12.65
N ARG A 145 17.59 -15.64 -12.17
CA ARG A 145 18.53 -16.76 -12.24
C ARG A 145 18.03 -17.97 -11.43
N ARG A 146 17.56 -17.74 -10.20
CA ARG A 146 17.09 -18.81 -9.31
C ARG A 146 15.82 -19.46 -9.84
N ALA A 147 14.84 -18.68 -10.28
CA ALA A 147 13.56 -19.17 -10.76
C ALA A 147 13.71 -20.11 -11.96
N PHE A 148 14.70 -19.84 -12.83
CA PHE A 148 14.90 -20.60 -14.06
C PHE A 148 16.19 -21.44 -14.08
N GLY A 149 16.83 -21.65 -12.92
CA GLY A 149 18.00 -22.54 -12.80
C GLY A 149 19.24 -22.10 -13.59
N VAL A 150 19.43 -20.80 -13.79
CA VAL A 150 20.58 -20.24 -14.53
C VAL A 150 21.80 -20.14 -13.61
N ASN A 151 22.77 -21.02 -13.82
CA ASN A 151 23.99 -21.10 -13.00
C ASN A 151 25.14 -20.22 -13.49
N THR A 152 25.00 -19.55 -14.63
CA THR A 152 26.00 -18.64 -15.18
C THR A 152 25.82 -17.21 -14.66
N GLU A 153 26.91 -16.45 -14.57
CA GLU A 153 26.87 -15.05 -14.14
C GLU A 153 26.37 -14.08 -15.23
N ILE A 154 25.42 -14.50 -16.06
CA ILE A 154 24.81 -13.65 -17.10
C ILE A 154 23.75 -12.71 -16.50
N ASP A 155 23.63 -11.50 -17.03
CA ASP A 155 22.82 -10.44 -16.43
C ASP A 155 22.11 -9.58 -17.50
N GLY A 156 21.15 -8.76 -17.07
CA GLY A 156 20.46 -7.80 -17.92
C GLY A 156 19.77 -8.46 -19.11
N GLU A 157 19.90 -7.84 -20.29
CA GLU A 157 19.26 -8.32 -21.51
C GLU A 157 19.72 -9.72 -21.92
N GLU A 158 20.97 -10.11 -21.65
CA GLU A 158 21.47 -11.44 -21.97
C GLU A 158 20.74 -12.53 -21.17
N LEU A 159 20.57 -12.32 -19.86
CA LEU A 159 19.81 -13.22 -19.00
C LEU A 159 18.34 -13.31 -19.44
N VAL A 160 17.72 -12.17 -19.74
CA VAL A 160 16.32 -12.12 -20.18
C VAL A 160 16.16 -12.85 -21.53
N ASN A 161 17.11 -12.70 -22.46
CA ASN A 161 17.11 -13.41 -23.73
C ASN A 161 17.32 -14.92 -23.55
N LEU A 162 18.10 -15.36 -22.56
CA LEU A 162 18.26 -16.79 -22.29
C LEU A 162 16.93 -17.44 -21.88
N VAL A 163 16.18 -16.77 -21.02
CA VAL A 163 14.91 -17.27 -20.46
C VAL A 163 13.75 -17.08 -21.45
N PHE A 164 13.53 -15.84 -21.90
CA PHE A 164 12.36 -15.40 -22.67
C PHE A 164 12.67 -15.11 -24.15
N GLY A 165 13.88 -15.36 -24.61
CA GLY A 165 14.23 -15.18 -26.03
C GLY A 165 13.55 -16.20 -26.95
N LYS A 166 13.44 -15.83 -28.22
CA LYS A 166 13.00 -16.74 -29.29
C LYS A 166 14.02 -17.86 -29.46
N GLY A 167 13.58 -19.11 -29.31
CA GLY A 167 14.49 -20.26 -29.24
C GLY A 167 15.27 -20.36 -27.92
N GLY A 168 14.79 -19.70 -26.86
CA GLY A 168 15.37 -19.78 -25.52
C GLY A 168 15.49 -21.23 -25.05
N LYS A 169 16.61 -21.53 -24.38
CA LYS A 169 16.97 -22.91 -23.98
C LYS A 169 16.21 -23.41 -22.76
N ILE A 170 15.45 -22.53 -22.11
CA ILE A 170 14.72 -22.81 -20.89
C ILE A 170 13.24 -22.98 -21.26
N PRO A 171 12.64 -24.15 -20.97
CA PRO A 171 11.22 -24.33 -21.14
C PRO A 171 10.49 -23.42 -20.16
N VAL A 172 9.49 -22.69 -20.66
CA VAL A 172 8.65 -21.80 -19.88
C VAL A 172 7.19 -22.03 -20.27
N SER A 173 6.28 -22.01 -19.31
CA SER A 173 4.83 -22.15 -19.52
C SER A 173 4.23 -20.84 -20.03
N LEU A 174 4.68 -20.41 -21.22
CA LEU A 174 4.21 -19.23 -21.91
C LEU A 174 4.16 -19.53 -23.40
N ASP A 175 3.14 -19.01 -24.08
CA ASP A 175 3.14 -19.00 -25.54
C ASP A 175 4.19 -18.03 -26.10
N ASP A 176 4.52 -18.16 -27.40
CA ASP A 176 5.55 -17.34 -28.05
C ASP A 176 5.27 -15.83 -27.95
N SER A 177 4.00 -15.43 -27.97
CA SER A 177 3.58 -14.02 -27.89
C SER A 177 3.77 -13.47 -26.48
N GLN A 178 3.30 -14.20 -25.46
CA GLN A 178 3.48 -13.87 -24.05
C GLN A 178 4.97 -13.84 -23.68
N LYS A 179 5.73 -14.83 -24.14
CA LYS A 179 7.18 -14.90 -23.93
C LYS A 179 7.89 -13.68 -24.53
N GLN A 180 7.54 -13.28 -25.75
CA GLN A 180 8.09 -12.08 -26.40
C GLN A 180 7.67 -10.79 -25.69
N ALA A 181 6.42 -10.70 -25.21
CA ALA A 181 5.94 -9.53 -24.47
C ALA A 181 6.67 -9.37 -23.14
N PHE A 182 6.83 -10.45 -22.38
CA PHE A 182 7.53 -10.44 -21.10
C PHE A 182 9.02 -10.10 -21.27
N ARG A 183 9.67 -10.69 -22.30
CA ARG A 183 11.03 -10.30 -22.70
C ARG A 183 11.13 -8.80 -22.94
N ASN A 184 10.22 -8.23 -23.74
CA ASN A 184 10.26 -6.81 -24.09
C ASN A 184 10.05 -5.92 -22.85
N LEU A 185 9.13 -6.30 -21.96
CA LEU A 185 8.90 -5.61 -20.69
C LEU A 185 10.17 -5.58 -19.84
N VAL A 186 10.76 -6.74 -19.58
CA VAL A 186 11.92 -6.84 -18.67
C VAL A 186 13.16 -6.20 -19.29
N CYS A 187 13.45 -6.42 -20.58
CA CYS A 187 14.56 -5.74 -21.27
C CYS A 187 14.36 -4.21 -21.27
N GLY A 188 13.15 -3.74 -21.55
CA GLY A 188 12.81 -2.32 -21.49
C GLY A 188 13.01 -1.75 -20.09
N PHE A 189 12.59 -2.48 -19.05
CA PHE A 189 12.77 -2.09 -17.66
C PHE A 189 14.26 -1.93 -17.28
N TYR A 190 15.11 -2.90 -17.63
CA TYR A 190 16.56 -2.78 -17.49
C TYR A 190 17.10 -1.57 -18.28
N GLY A 191 16.77 -1.46 -19.56
CA GLY A 191 17.31 -0.43 -20.44
C GLY A 191 16.94 1.00 -20.03
N VAL A 192 15.70 1.22 -19.57
CA VAL A 192 15.18 2.55 -19.22
C VAL A 192 15.69 3.01 -17.85
N TYR A 193 15.68 2.13 -16.85
CA TYR A 193 15.92 2.55 -15.47
C TYR A 193 17.33 2.19 -14.99
N ARG A 194 17.80 0.95 -15.20
CA ARG A 194 19.13 0.54 -14.71
C ARG A 194 20.23 1.38 -15.35
N ASN A 195 20.19 1.55 -16.67
CA ASN A 195 21.23 2.31 -17.39
C ASN A 195 21.21 3.79 -17.00
N ARG A 196 20.02 4.36 -16.81
CA ARG A 196 19.85 5.77 -16.42
C ARG A 196 20.43 6.09 -15.05
N PHE A 197 20.35 5.16 -14.10
CA PHE A 197 20.81 5.38 -12.71
C PHE A 197 22.15 4.70 -12.38
N ALA A 198 22.68 3.86 -13.27
CA ALA A 198 24.01 3.27 -13.15
C ALA A 198 25.14 4.30 -13.29
N HIS A 199 24.96 5.34 -14.12
CA HIS A 199 26.01 6.32 -14.43
C HIS A 199 26.03 7.58 -13.53
N ASN A 200 25.27 7.63 -12.42
CA ASN A 200 25.18 8.79 -11.51
C ASN A 200 24.71 10.13 -12.13
N ASP A 201 24.35 10.17 -13.41
CA ASP A 201 24.00 11.42 -14.11
C ASP A 201 22.66 12.03 -13.65
N VAL A 202 21.81 11.25 -12.96
CA VAL A 202 20.50 11.71 -12.49
C VAL A 202 20.21 11.16 -11.10
N VAL A 203 19.92 12.04 -10.15
CA VAL A 203 19.41 11.65 -8.83
C VAL A 203 17.90 11.38 -8.95
N PRO A 204 17.43 10.15 -8.69
CA PRO A 204 16.01 9.83 -8.73
C PRO A 204 15.28 10.54 -7.58
N ASN A 205 14.07 11.03 -7.84
CA ASN A 205 13.18 11.48 -6.79
C ASN A 205 12.38 10.31 -6.18
N LEU A 206 11.69 10.58 -5.06
CA LEU A 206 10.90 9.57 -4.35
C LEU A 206 9.86 8.86 -5.23
N ALA A 207 9.18 9.60 -6.12
CA ALA A 207 8.18 9.02 -7.00
C ALA A 207 8.79 8.05 -8.03
N GLN A 208 9.96 8.41 -8.58
CA GLN A 208 10.68 7.57 -9.53
C GLN A 208 11.16 6.27 -8.90
N VAL A 209 11.76 6.32 -7.71
CA VAL A 209 12.22 5.11 -7.02
C VAL A 209 11.05 4.22 -6.61
N ARG A 210 9.93 4.79 -6.15
CA ARG A 210 8.71 4.02 -5.86
C ARG A 210 8.19 3.29 -7.09
N ALA A 211 8.08 3.98 -8.22
CA ALA A 211 7.62 3.36 -9.46
C ALA A 211 8.53 2.20 -9.91
N VAL A 212 9.85 2.34 -9.76
CA VAL A 212 10.81 1.27 -10.07
C VAL A 212 10.66 0.08 -9.12
N ILE A 213 10.52 0.34 -7.82
CA ILE A 213 10.33 -0.71 -6.80
C ILE A 213 9.03 -1.50 -7.07
N GLU A 214 7.92 -0.81 -7.34
CA GLU A 214 6.63 -1.43 -7.66
C GLU A 214 6.70 -2.29 -8.94
N MET A 215 7.27 -1.75 -10.01
CA MET A 215 7.40 -2.48 -11.27
C MET A 215 8.26 -3.72 -11.12
N ALA A 216 9.37 -3.63 -10.39
CA ALA A 216 10.21 -4.78 -10.11
C ALA A 216 9.50 -5.81 -9.23
N ASN A 217 8.72 -5.37 -8.25
CA ASN A 217 7.92 -6.26 -7.41
C ASN A 217 6.95 -7.10 -8.25
N THR A 218 6.17 -6.45 -9.12
CA THR A 218 5.26 -7.15 -10.05
C THR A 218 6.01 -8.15 -10.92
N ILE A 219 7.13 -7.74 -11.53
CA ILE A 219 7.94 -8.63 -12.37
C ILE A 219 8.47 -9.83 -11.58
N ILE A 220 8.93 -9.64 -10.33
CA ILE A 220 9.42 -10.74 -9.49
C ILE A 220 8.30 -11.74 -9.21
N LEU A 221 7.12 -11.27 -8.82
CA LEU A 221 5.98 -12.15 -8.55
C LEU A 221 5.54 -12.91 -9.80
N ASP A 222 5.47 -12.23 -10.96
CA ASP A 222 5.14 -12.87 -12.23
C ASP A 222 6.16 -13.95 -12.60
N ILE A 223 7.46 -13.69 -12.41
CA ILE A 223 8.53 -14.67 -12.64
C ILE A 223 8.34 -15.92 -11.78
N GLU A 224 7.99 -15.76 -10.51
CA GLU A 224 7.80 -16.90 -9.60
C GLU A 224 6.58 -17.75 -10.00
N VAL A 225 5.49 -17.11 -10.44
CA VAL A 225 4.32 -17.81 -10.99
C VAL A 225 4.71 -18.57 -12.26
N ILE A 226 5.31 -17.89 -13.24
CA ILE A 226 5.72 -18.51 -14.50
C ILE A 226 6.66 -19.69 -14.25
N ALA A 227 7.65 -19.55 -13.36
CA ALA A 227 8.59 -20.62 -13.04
C ALA A 227 7.90 -21.81 -12.37
N SER A 228 6.95 -21.56 -11.46
CA SER A 228 6.18 -22.62 -10.78
C SER A 228 5.32 -23.40 -11.76
N GLU A 229 4.63 -22.70 -12.67
CA GLU A 229 3.82 -23.32 -13.73
C GLU A 229 4.69 -24.15 -14.69
N SER A 230 5.84 -23.59 -15.09
CA SER A 230 6.82 -24.27 -15.97
C SER A 230 7.37 -25.56 -15.35
N ALA A 231 7.59 -25.58 -14.03
CA ALA A 231 8.06 -26.75 -13.32
C ALA A 231 6.97 -27.82 -13.11
N GLY A 232 5.69 -27.42 -13.07
CA GLY A 232 4.56 -28.33 -12.94
C GLY A 232 4.13 -29.02 -14.24
N GLU A 233 4.51 -28.46 -15.39
CA GLU A 233 4.26 -29.02 -16.74
C GLU A 233 5.40 -29.92 -17.27
N SER A 234 6.50 -30.05 -16.51
CA SER A 234 7.70 -30.85 -16.84
C SER A 234 7.63 -32.25 -16.26
#